data_AF-A0A4Q3C9T6-F1
#
_entry.id   AF-A0A4Q3C9T6-F1
#
_cell.length_a   1.000
_cell.length_b   1.000
_cell.length_c   1.000
_cell.angle_alpha   90.00
_cell.angle_beta   90.00
_cell.angle_gamma   90.00
#
_symmetry.space_group_name_H-M   'P 1'
#
loop_
_entity.id
_entity.type
_entity.pdbx_description
1 polymer ?
#
loop_
_entity_poly.entity_id
_entity_poly.type
_entity_poly.pdbx_seq_one_letter_code
_entity_poly.pdbx_strand_id
1 'polypeptide(L)'
;MSGGVRPRSRRFGLRRQLLLLLFVLNLVAAIAYSTMLYSVDRREIIAGIDAKLATSVHAARELIPEGYHRRIHDAKSITPAEFDRVQAKLSRFADRSGLIYVYSYMRFGPSIYTVATSATAKE
;
A
#
# COMPACT_ATOMS: atom_id res chain seq x y z
N MET A 1 34.91 -47.88 60.17
CA MET A 1 34.17 -46.61 59.97
C MET A 1 34.94 -45.78 58.95
N SER A 2 34.46 -45.64 57.72
CA SER A 2 34.94 -44.58 56.80
C SER A 2 33.75 -44.18 55.94
N GLY A 3 33.24 -42.97 56.20
CA GLY A 3 32.02 -42.44 55.62
C GLY A 3 32.26 -41.94 54.19
N GLY A 4 31.52 -42.51 53.24
CA GLY A 4 31.46 -41.99 51.88
C GLY A 4 30.67 -40.69 51.84
N VAL A 5 31.33 -39.57 51.55
CA VAL A 5 30.68 -38.30 51.23
C VAL A 5 30.23 -38.36 49.77
N ARG A 6 28.92 -38.49 49.52
CA ARG A 6 28.33 -38.32 48.19
C ARG A 6 28.16 -36.82 47.90
N PRO A 7 28.64 -36.29 46.76
CA PRO A 7 28.43 -34.89 46.43
C PRO A 7 26.96 -34.62 46.08
N ARG A 8 26.41 -33.57 46.69
CA ARG A 8 25.03 -33.10 46.55
C ARG A 8 24.74 -32.69 45.10
N SER A 9 23.67 -33.24 44.55
CA SER A 9 23.19 -32.99 43.18
C SER A 9 22.93 -31.51 42.89
N ARG A 10 23.42 -31.02 41.75
CA ARG A 10 23.11 -29.72 41.14
C ARG A 10 21.63 -29.62 40.74
N ARG A 11 20.72 -29.42 41.69
CA ARG A 11 19.27 -29.27 41.41
C ARG A 11 18.81 -27.82 41.14
N PHE A 12 19.70 -26.83 41.26
CA PHE A 12 19.37 -25.41 41.03
C PHE A 12 19.45 -24.95 39.56
N GLY A 13 20.00 -25.76 38.64
CA GLY A 13 20.08 -25.45 37.21
C GLY A 13 18.81 -25.78 36.41
N LEU A 14 18.13 -26.88 36.75
CA LEU A 14 16.97 -27.39 36.01
C LEU A 14 15.78 -26.43 36.04
N ARG A 15 15.45 -25.85 37.20
CA ARG A 15 14.34 -24.89 37.32
C ARG A 15 14.57 -23.63 36.48
N ARG A 16 15.79 -23.08 36.50
CA ARG A 16 16.15 -21.90 35.69
C ARG A 16 16.15 -22.22 34.20
N GLN A 17 16.62 -23.42 33.82
CA GLN A 17 16.62 -23.87 32.44
C GLN A 17 15.21 -24.10 31.90
N LEU A 18 14.30 -24.64 32.72
CA LEU A 18 12.88 -24.77 32.38
C LEU A 18 12.21 -23.40 32.23
N LEU A 19 12.50 -22.45 33.13
CA LEU A 19 11.98 -21.08 33.01
C LEU A 19 12.53 -20.36 31.77
N LEU A 20 13.81 -20.53 31.46
CA LEU A 20 14.42 -20.00 30.24
C LEU A 20 13.80 -20.63 28.99
N LEU A 21 13.58 -21.95 28.99
CA LEU A 21 12.92 -22.64 27.88
C LEU A 21 11.50 -22.11 27.67
N LEU A 22 10.73 -21.97 28.76
CA LEU A 22 9.38 -21.41 28.70
C LEU A 22 9.41 -19.97 28.19
N PHE A 23 10.37 -19.16 28.64
CA PHE A 23 10.53 -17.79 28.18
C PHE A 23 10.86 -17.72 26.68
N VAL A 24 11.84 -18.50 26.22
CA VAL A 24 12.22 -18.57 24.80
C VAL A 24 11.06 -19.08 23.96
N LEU A 25 10.32 -20.08 24.44
CA LEU A 25 9.14 -20.60 23.75
C LEU A 25 8.06 -19.51 23.59
N ASN A 26 7.78 -18.75 24.66
CA ASN A 26 6.84 -17.64 24.60
C ASN A 26 7.33 -16.53 23.68
N LEU A 27 8.64 -16.23 23.69
CA LEU A 27 9.22 -15.22 22.82
C LEU A 27 9.11 -15.63 21.35
N VAL A 28 9.42 -16.89 21.02
CA VAL A 28 9.26 -17.43 19.65
C VAL A 28 7.80 -17.42 19.24
N ALA A 29 6.88 -17.83 20.13
CA ALA A 29 5.45 -17.78 19.86
C ALA A 29 4.96 -16.35 19.60
N ALA A 30 5.39 -15.38 20.39
CA ALA A 30 5.05 -13.97 20.23
C ALA A 30 5.57 -13.41 18.89
N ILE A 31 6.82 -13.72 18.52
CA ILE A 31 7.41 -13.30 17.25
C ILE A 31 6.66 -13.92 16.08
N ALA A 32 6.40 -15.23 16.12
CA ALA A 32 5.67 -15.93 15.08
C ALA A 32 4.26 -15.36 14.91
N TYR A 33 3.55 -15.14 16.02
CA TYR A 33 2.21 -14.55 16.02
C TYR A 33 2.22 -13.13 15.46
N SER A 34 3.13 -12.27 15.93
CA SER A 34 3.25 -10.90 15.45
C SER A 34 3.58 -10.83 13.96
N THR A 35 4.45 -11.74 13.48
CA THR A 35 4.82 -11.80 12.06
C THR A 35 3.65 -12.23 11.20
N MET A 36 2.90 -13.24 11.66
CA MET A 36 1.70 -13.71 10.97
C MET A 36 0.64 -12.62 10.90
N LEU A 37 0.34 -11.97 12.02
CA LEU A 37 -0.63 -10.88 12.12
C LEU A 37 -0.24 -9.72 11.18
N TYR A 38 0.99 -9.24 11.27
CA TYR A 38 1.50 -8.20 10.38
C TYR A 38 1.39 -8.59 8.90
N SER A 39 1.67 -9.84 8.57
CA SER A 39 1.59 -10.31 7.18
C SER A 39 0.16 -10.38 6.67
N VAL A 40 -0.81 -10.71 7.52
CA VAL A 40 -2.24 -10.70 7.18
C VAL A 40 -2.72 -9.26 6.99
N ASP A 41 -2.48 -8.39 7.97
CA ASP A 41 -2.91 -6.98 7.92
C ASP A 41 -2.32 -6.29 6.69
N ARG A 42 -1.01 -6.47 6.44
CA ARG A 42 -0.35 -5.91 5.27
C ARG A 42 -0.98 -6.40 3.96
N ARG A 43 -1.32 -7.70 3.87
CA ARG A 43 -1.95 -8.26 2.66
C ARG A 43 -3.33 -7.66 2.43
N GLU A 44 -4.14 -7.53 3.48
CA GLU A 44 -5.48 -6.96 3.39
C GLU A 44 -5.44 -5.48 3.01
N ILE A 45 -4.55 -4.70 3.64
CA ILE A 45 -4.36 -3.28 3.32
C ILE A 45 -3.95 -3.09 1.85
N ILE A 46 -2.94 -3.83 1.38
CA ILE A 46 -2.47 -3.73 0.00
C ILE A 46 -3.58 -4.17 -0.97
N ALA A 47 -4.29 -5.25 -0.68
CA ALA A 47 -5.41 -5.69 -1.52
C ALA A 47 -6.53 -4.64 -1.59
N GLY A 48 -6.84 -3.98 -0.47
CA GLY A 48 -7.81 -2.87 -0.45
C GLY A 48 -7.35 -1.66 -1.27
N ILE A 49 -6.05 -1.32 -1.21
CA ILE A 49 -5.45 -0.27 -2.04
C ILE A 49 -5.57 -0.63 -3.52
N ASP A 50 -5.17 -1.85 -3.90
CA ASP A 50 -5.22 -2.30 -5.30
C ASP A 50 -6.65 -2.32 -5.84
N ALA A 51 -7.62 -2.80 -5.06
CA ALA A 51 -9.03 -2.78 -5.44
C ALA A 51 -9.56 -1.34 -5.63
N LYS A 52 -9.19 -0.42 -4.73
CA LYS A 52 -9.54 1.00 -4.84
C LYS A 52 -8.91 1.63 -6.08
N LEU A 53 -7.64 1.37 -6.34
CA LEU A 53 -6.91 1.90 -7.51
C LEU A 53 -7.50 1.35 -8.82
N ALA A 54 -7.76 0.04 -8.91
CA ALA A 54 -8.37 -0.57 -10.09
C ALA A 54 -9.74 0.07 -10.39
N THR A 55 -10.61 0.15 -9.37
CA THR A 55 -11.93 0.79 -9.50
C THR A 55 -11.81 2.24 -9.93
N SER A 56 -10.84 2.98 -9.35
CA SER A 56 -10.62 4.39 -9.67
C SER A 56 -10.14 4.61 -11.11
N VAL A 57 -9.29 3.72 -11.62
CA VAL A 57 -8.83 3.76 -13.02
C VAL A 57 -9.99 3.53 -13.98
N HIS A 58 -10.85 2.55 -13.70
CA HIS A 58 -12.04 2.31 -14.50
C HIS A 58 -13.00 3.49 -14.46
N ALA A 59 -13.28 4.05 -13.28
CA ALA A 59 -14.12 5.23 -13.15
C ALA A 59 -13.54 6.47 -13.85
N ALA A 60 -12.23 6.69 -13.77
CA ALA A 60 -11.56 7.80 -14.44
C ALA A 60 -11.69 7.71 -15.97
N ARG A 61 -11.66 6.49 -16.54
CA ARG A 61 -11.90 6.28 -17.98
C ARG A 61 -13.30 6.69 -18.40
N GLU A 62 -14.31 6.42 -17.58
CA GLU A 62 -15.71 6.82 -17.83
C GLU A 62 -15.93 8.34 -17.67
N LEU A 63 -15.13 9.00 -16.82
CA LEU A 63 -15.23 10.44 -16.60
C LEU A 63 -14.61 11.28 -17.73
N ILE A 64 -13.58 10.74 -18.38
CA ILE A 64 -12.95 11.36 -19.55
C ILE A 64 -13.86 11.11 -20.76
N PRO A 65 -14.25 12.15 -21.52
CA PRO A 65 -15.15 11.98 -22.66
C PRO A 65 -14.64 10.93 -23.65
N GLU A 66 -15.55 10.13 -24.20
CA GLU A 66 -15.17 9.13 -25.20
C GLU A 66 -14.44 9.79 -26.38
N GLY A 67 -13.33 9.21 -26.79
CA GLY A 67 -12.53 9.74 -27.90
C GLY A 67 -11.74 11.03 -27.56
N TYR A 68 -11.77 11.52 -26.31
CA TYR A 68 -10.93 12.63 -25.86
C TYR A 68 -9.46 12.38 -26.22
N HIS A 69 -8.88 11.25 -25.79
CA HIS A 69 -7.49 10.90 -26.11
C HIS A 69 -7.24 10.69 -27.61
N ARG A 70 -8.23 10.19 -28.36
CA ARG A 70 -8.09 9.96 -29.82
C ARG A 70 -7.94 11.26 -30.61
N ARG A 71 -8.51 12.36 -30.11
CA ARG A 71 -8.44 13.68 -30.75
C ARG A 71 -7.12 14.41 -30.49
N ILE A 72 -6.28 13.93 -29.56
CA ILE A 72 -5.05 14.62 -29.19
C ILE A 72 -3.93 14.22 -30.14
N HIS A 73 -3.60 15.14 -31.05
CA HIS A 73 -2.47 15.00 -31.97
C HIS A 73 -1.33 15.96 -31.61
N ASP A 74 -1.66 17.09 -30.98
CA ASP A 74 -0.74 18.14 -30.53
C ASP A 74 -1.30 18.92 -29.33
N ALA A 75 -0.57 19.94 -28.88
CA ALA A 75 -0.95 20.79 -27.74
C ALA A 75 -2.19 21.69 -27.99
N LYS A 76 -2.65 21.84 -29.25
CA LYS A 76 -3.80 22.68 -29.63
C LYS A 76 -5.05 21.85 -29.93
N SER A 77 -4.93 20.52 -29.87
CA SER A 77 -5.98 19.57 -30.23
C SER A 77 -7.21 19.62 -29.32
N ILE A 78 -7.03 20.07 -28.08
CA ILE A 78 -8.12 20.26 -27.11
C ILE A 78 -8.20 21.75 -26.76
N THR A 79 -9.41 22.30 -26.80
CA THR A 79 -9.62 23.70 -26.42
C THR A 79 -9.43 23.90 -24.92
N PRO A 80 -8.97 25.08 -24.46
CA PRO A 80 -8.83 25.36 -23.02
C PRO A 80 -10.13 25.10 -22.24
N ALA A 81 -11.28 25.54 -22.77
CA ALA A 81 -12.58 25.33 -22.14
C ALA A 81 -12.96 23.85 -22.01
N GLU A 82 -12.57 23.00 -22.97
CA GLU A 82 -12.78 21.56 -22.86
C GLU A 82 -11.86 20.93 -21.81
N PHE A 83 -10.58 21.32 -21.82
CA PHE A 83 -9.61 20.87 -20.83
C PHE A 83 -10.06 21.21 -19.40
N ASP A 84 -10.49 22.45 -19.16
CA ASP A 84 -10.97 22.91 -17.85
C ASP A 84 -12.18 22.10 -17.36
N ARG A 85 -13.09 21.75 -18.27
CA ARG A 85 -14.25 20.90 -17.94
C ARG A 85 -13.83 19.50 -17.52
N VAL A 86 -12.87 18.90 -18.23
CA VAL A 86 -12.32 17.58 -17.88
C VAL A 86 -11.58 17.66 -16.55
N GLN A 87 -10.71 18.66 -16.37
CA GLN A 87 -9.98 18.88 -15.13
C GLN A 87 -10.93 19.05 -13.94
N ALA A 88 -11.99 19.85 -14.07
CA ALA A 88 -12.96 20.04 -13.00
C ALA A 88 -13.71 18.75 -12.64
N LYS A 89 -14.02 17.89 -13.61
CA LYS A 89 -14.61 16.56 -13.37
C LYS A 89 -13.63 15.65 -12.62
N LEU A 90 -12.38 15.58 -13.07
CA LEU A 90 -11.35 14.74 -12.45
C LEU A 90 -11.00 15.23 -11.04
N SER A 91 -10.97 16.55 -10.80
CA SER A 91 -10.73 17.12 -9.47
C SER A 91 -11.83 16.73 -8.50
N ARG A 92 -13.11 16.94 -8.85
CA ARG A 92 -14.24 16.52 -8.03
C ARG A 92 -14.29 15.01 -7.78
N PHE A 93 -13.75 14.22 -8.69
CA PHE A 93 -13.66 12.77 -8.53
C PHE A 93 -12.52 12.40 -7.58
N ALA A 94 -11.35 13.02 -7.74
CA ALA A 94 -10.20 12.81 -6.86
C ALA A 94 -10.55 13.16 -5.41
N ASP A 95 -11.13 14.35 -5.19
CA ASP A 95 -11.54 14.83 -3.87
C ASP A 95 -12.52 13.87 -3.19
N ARG A 96 -13.59 13.48 -3.91
CA ARG A 96 -14.63 12.60 -3.36
C ARG A 96 -14.18 11.16 -3.15
N SER A 97 -13.19 10.70 -3.91
CA SER A 97 -12.66 9.34 -3.81
C SER A 97 -11.47 9.25 -2.84
N GLY A 98 -11.03 10.38 -2.28
CA GLY A 98 -9.82 10.45 -1.46
C GLY A 98 -8.59 9.97 -2.23
N LEU A 99 -8.48 10.40 -3.50
CA LEU A 99 -7.30 10.18 -4.34
C LEU A 99 -6.51 11.49 -4.34
N ILE A 100 -5.18 11.39 -4.24
CA ILE A 100 -4.32 12.57 -4.27
C ILE A 100 -4.38 13.21 -5.67
N TYR A 101 -4.28 12.40 -6.73
CA TYR A 101 -4.32 12.86 -8.12
C TYR A 101 -5.01 11.85 -9.02
N VAL A 102 -5.65 12.37 -10.08
CA VAL A 102 -6.14 11.57 -11.21
C VAL A 102 -5.68 12.23 -12.50
N TYR A 103 -4.84 11.52 -13.26
CA TYR A 103 -4.31 12.01 -14.53
C TYR A 103 -4.24 10.91 -15.57
N SER A 104 -4.14 11.31 -16.83
CA SER A 104 -3.86 10.41 -17.95
C SER A 104 -2.68 10.93 -18.76
N TYR A 105 -1.83 9.99 -19.17
CA TYR A 105 -0.68 10.24 -20.01
C TYR A 105 -0.91 9.74 -21.43
N MET A 106 -0.30 10.43 -22.40
CA MET A 106 -0.14 9.94 -23.77
C MET A 106 1.31 10.05 -24.19
N ARG A 107 1.74 9.09 -25.00
CA ARG A 107 3.09 9.06 -25.57
C ARG A 107 3.08 9.71 -26.95
N PHE A 108 3.97 10.67 -27.15
CA PHE A 108 4.22 11.35 -28.42
C PHE A 108 5.69 11.13 -28.78
N GLY A 109 5.96 10.18 -29.68
CA GLY A 109 7.32 9.76 -30.04
C GLY A 109 8.09 9.21 -28.82
N PRO A 110 9.26 9.78 -28.46
CA PRO A 110 10.02 9.36 -27.28
C PRO A 110 9.50 9.94 -25.95
N SER A 111 8.59 10.91 -25.99
CA SER A 111 8.17 11.69 -24.82
C SER A 111 6.78 11.29 -24.33
N ILE A 112 6.55 11.42 -23.02
CA ILE A 112 5.25 11.19 -22.38
C ILE A 112 4.73 12.52 -21.84
N TYR A 113 3.48 12.84 -22.14
CA TYR A 113 2.85 14.10 -21.75
C TYR A 113 1.55 13.84 -21.00
N THR A 114 1.29 14.66 -19.98
CA THR A 114 0.00 14.71 -19.29
C THR A 114 -1.02 15.36 -20.20
N VAL A 115 -2.14 14.68 -20.46
CA VAL A 115 -3.18 15.16 -21.39
C VAL A 115 -4.55 15.38 -20.72
N ALA A 116 -4.72 14.86 -19.50
CA ALA A 116 -5.83 15.20 -18.62
C ALA A 116 -5.33 15.06 -17.18
N THR A 117 -5.73 15.96 -16.29
CA THR A 117 -5.32 15.94 -14.88
C THR A 117 -6.37 16.58 -14.01
N SER A 118 -6.50 16.12 -12.77
CA SER A 118 -7.11 16.88 -11.68
C SER A 118 -6.27 18.12 -11.39
N ALA A 119 -6.91 19.15 -10.85
CA ALA A 119 -6.21 20.28 -10.25
C ALA A 119 -5.48 19.77 -9.00
N THR A 120 -4.24 20.21 -8.82
CA THR A 120 -3.52 20.05 -7.56
C THR A 120 -3.96 21.19 -6.64
N ALA A 121 -4.40 20.89 -5.42
CA ALA A 121 -4.41 21.92 -4.39
C ALA A 121 -2.99 22.48 -4.30
N LYS A 122 -2.83 23.80 -4.28
CA LYS A 122 -1.51 24.40 -4.04
C LYS A 122 -1.01 23.88 -2.69
N GLU A 123 0.18 23.27 -2.69
CA GLU A 123 0.93 22.98 -1.46
C GLU A 123 1.22 24.27 -0.69
#